data_AF-L5MFJ3-F1
#
_entry.id   AF-L5MFJ3-F1
#
_cell.length_a   1.000
_cell.length_b   1.000
_cell.length_c   1.000
_cell.angle_alpha   90.00
_cell.angle_beta   90.00
_cell.angle_gamma   90.00
#
_symmetry.space_group_name_H-M   'P 1'
#
loop_
_entity.id
_entity.type
_entity.pdbx_description
1 polymer ?
#
loop_
_entity_poly.entity_id
_entity_poly.type
_entity_poly.pdbx_seq_one_letter_code
_entity_poly.pdbx_strand_id
1 'polypeptide(L)'
;MNQRAVLIFCLILLTLSETQGIPLNRTTRCSCIKISNQPVNPRSLEKLEMIPASPSCPRVEIIATMKKNGEKICLNPESKIIKNILKAINKKSATMKNGTQTCLNPDSTNVKKLMKEWEKQVGEKKEQFFFSLRN
;
A
#
# COMPACT_ATOMS: atom_id res chain seq x y z
N MET A 1 -55.89 7.98 -21.95
CA MET A 1 -54.89 7.09 -21.32
C MET A 1 -55.47 6.57 -20.01
N ASN A 2 -55.57 5.26 -19.86
CA ASN A 2 -56.29 4.64 -18.75
C ASN A 2 -55.43 4.73 -17.48
N GLN A 3 -55.83 5.59 -16.53
CA GLN A 3 -55.12 5.83 -15.26
C GLN A 3 -54.75 4.53 -14.53
N ARG A 4 -55.63 3.52 -14.59
CA ARG A 4 -55.41 2.21 -13.98
C ARG A 4 -54.30 1.44 -14.68
N ALA A 5 -54.22 1.52 -16.01
CA ALA A 5 -53.16 0.86 -16.78
C ALA A 5 -51.80 1.50 -16.51
N VAL A 6 -51.75 2.83 -16.33
CA VAL A 6 -50.52 3.55 -15.97
C VAL A 6 -50.04 3.14 -14.57
N LEU A 7 -50.95 3.06 -13.60
CA LEU A 7 -50.61 2.65 -12.23
C LEU A 7 -50.11 1.20 -12.16
N ILE A 8 -50.77 0.28 -12.87
CA ILE A 8 -50.36 -1.13 -12.94
C ILE A 8 -48.96 -1.24 -13.57
N PHE A 9 -48.73 -0.50 -14.67
CA PHE A 9 -47.42 -0.49 -15.33
C PHE A 9 -46.31 0.04 -14.42
N CYS A 10 -46.56 1.12 -13.67
CA CYS A 10 -45.61 1.66 -12.69
C CYS A 10 -45.30 0.66 -11.56
N LEU A 11 -46.31 -0.05 -11.04
CA LEU A 11 -46.12 -1.03 -9.98
C LEU A 11 -45.26 -2.22 -10.44
N ILE A 12 -45.47 -2.70 -11.67
CA ILE A 12 -44.67 -3.79 -12.26
C ILE A 12 -43.19 -3.38 -12.37
N LEU A 13 -42.91 -2.15 -12.82
CA LEU A 13 -41.54 -1.65 -12.93
C LEU A 13 -40.82 -1.58 -11.56
N LEU A 14 -41.53 -1.21 -10.50
CA LEU A 14 -40.97 -1.13 -9.14
C LEU A 14 -40.69 -2.50 -8.53
N THR A 15 -41.46 -3.53 -8.89
CA THR A 15 -41.22 -4.91 -8.43
C THR A 15 -40.12 -5.64 -9.19
N LEU A 16 -39.79 -5.19 -10.40
CA LEU A 16 -38.72 -5.76 -11.23
C LEU A 16 -37.33 -5.20 -10.90
N SER A 17 -37.25 -4.11 -10.13
CA SER A 17 -35.99 -3.63 -9.57
C SER A 17 -35.55 -4.47 -8.36
N GLU A 18 -35.42 -5.78 -8.55
CA GLU A 18 -34.44 -6.53 -7.76
C GLU A 18 -33.06 -6.11 -8.28
N THR A 19 -32.56 -4.98 -7.78
CA THR A 19 -31.14 -4.67 -7.87
C THR A 19 -30.42 -5.60 -6.92
N GLN A 20 -30.28 -6.87 -7.33
CA GLN A 20 -29.20 -7.70 -6.85
C GLN A 20 -27.95 -6.95 -7.29
N GLY A 21 -27.41 -6.14 -6.38
CA GLY A 21 -26.12 -5.52 -6.53
C GLY A 21 -25.13 -6.66 -6.70
N ILE A 22 -24.88 -7.03 -7.96
CA ILE A 22 -23.75 -7.88 -8.32
C ILE A 22 -22.58 -7.19 -7.62
N PRO A 23 -21.88 -7.85 -6.68
CA PRO A 23 -20.68 -7.26 -6.12
C PRO A 23 -19.78 -7.05 -7.32
N LEU A 24 -19.72 -5.80 -7.78
CA LEU A 24 -18.93 -5.37 -8.91
C LEU A 24 -17.56 -5.93 -8.60
N ASN A 25 -17.17 -6.96 -9.35
CA ASN A 25 -15.91 -7.66 -9.18
C ASN A 25 -14.86 -6.57 -9.22
N ARG A 26 -14.43 -6.09 -8.03
CA ARG A 26 -13.57 -4.92 -7.91
C ARG A 26 -12.33 -5.36 -8.64
N THR A 27 -12.14 -4.88 -9.87
CA THR A 27 -11.01 -5.27 -10.69
C THR A 27 -9.80 -4.97 -9.84
N THR A 28 -9.14 -6.00 -9.32
CA THR A 28 -8.07 -5.82 -8.35
C THR A 28 -6.88 -5.26 -9.12
N ARG A 29 -6.75 -3.94 -9.15
CA ARG A 29 -5.69 -3.21 -9.85
C ARG A 29 -4.46 -3.16 -8.96
N CYS A 30 -3.81 -4.32 -8.84
CA CYS A 30 -2.50 -4.42 -8.22
C CYS A 30 -1.43 -3.85 -9.15
N SER A 31 -0.45 -3.13 -8.60
CA SER A 31 0.63 -2.52 -9.40
C SER A 31 1.59 -3.58 -9.95
N CYS A 32 1.75 -4.68 -9.24
CA CYS A 32 2.63 -5.77 -9.60
C CYS A 32 1.90 -6.86 -10.39
N ILE A 33 2.28 -7.04 -11.65
CA ILE A 33 1.79 -8.10 -12.53
C ILE A 33 2.58 -9.40 -12.32
N LYS A 34 3.90 -9.29 -12.15
CA LYS A 34 4.80 -10.43 -11.90
C LYS A 34 5.61 -10.19 -10.65
N ILE A 35 5.66 -11.19 -9.77
CA ILE A 35 6.45 -11.17 -8.55
C ILE A 35 7.78 -11.87 -8.83
N SER A 36 8.89 -11.17 -8.64
CA SER A 36 10.22 -11.76 -8.66
C SER A 36 10.58 -12.30 -7.29
N ASN A 37 11.06 -13.55 -7.26
CA ASN A 37 11.67 -14.16 -6.08
C ASN A 37 13.20 -13.99 -6.08
N GLN A 38 13.75 -13.26 -7.06
CA GLN A 38 15.18 -13.11 -7.19
C GLN A 38 15.75 -12.27 -6.03
N PRO A 39 16.89 -12.67 -5.44
CA PRO A 39 17.56 -11.87 -4.43
C PRO A 39 17.96 -10.51 -5.01
N VAL A 40 17.60 -9.43 -4.32
CA VAL A 40 18.04 -8.07 -4.69
C VAL A 40 19.13 -7.61 -3.74
N ASN A 41 20.22 -7.08 -4.29
CA ASN A 41 21.27 -6.50 -3.47
C ASN A 41 20.80 -5.15 -2.91
N PRO A 42 20.77 -4.95 -1.57
CA PRO A 42 20.37 -3.68 -0.97
C PRO A 42 21.19 -2.47 -1.46
N ARG A 43 22.43 -2.67 -1.92
CA ARG A 43 23.30 -1.59 -2.41
C ARG A 43 22.88 -1.05 -3.78
N SER A 44 22.24 -1.87 -4.60
CA SER A 44 21.76 -1.51 -5.94
C SER A 44 20.34 -0.94 -5.94
N LEU A 45 19.67 -0.91 -4.79
CA LEU A 45 18.35 -0.31 -4.64
C LEU A 45 18.46 1.21 -4.50
N GLU A 46 17.71 1.91 -5.33
CA GLU A 46 17.50 3.35 -5.25
C GLU A 46 16.38 3.67 -4.29
N LYS A 47 15.25 2.98 -4.46
CA LYS A 47 14.03 3.17 -3.69
C LYS A 47 13.39 1.83 -3.41
N LEU A 48 12.74 1.72 -2.26
CA LEU A 48 11.95 0.56 -1.89
C LEU A 48 10.62 1.03 -1.31
N GLU A 49 9.53 0.60 -1.93
CA GLU A 49 8.17 0.99 -1.56
C GLU A 49 7.40 -0.24 -1.11
N MET A 50 6.81 -0.18 0.08
CA MET A 50 5.89 -1.19 0.59
C MET A 50 4.48 -0.62 0.53
N ILE A 51 3.63 -1.25 -0.28
CA ILE A 51 2.23 -0.88 -0.47
C ILE A 51 1.38 -1.90 0.30
N PRO A 52 0.65 -1.50 1.35
CA PRO A 52 -0.20 -2.40 2.10
C PRO A 52 -1.42 -2.85 1.27
N ALA A 53 -2.08 -3.91 1.71
CA ALA A 53 -3.35 -4.34 1.11
C ALA A 53 -4.38 -3.21 1.17
N SER A 54 -5.13 -3.04 0.08
CA SER A 54 -6.16 -2.02 -0.09
C SER A 54 -7.40 -2.63 -0.76
N PRO A 55 -8.55 -1.95 -0.77
CA PRO A 55 -9.73 -2.47 -1.48
C PRO A 55 -9.51 -2.62 -2.99
N SER A 56 -8.48 -1.97 -3.53
CA SER A 56 -8.05 -2.09 -4.93
C SER A 56 -7.06 -3.23 -5.16
N CYS A 57 -6.32 -3.67 -4.14
CA CYS A 57 -5.42 -4.81 -4.21
C CYS A 57 -5.36 -5.56 -2.87
N PRO A 58 -5.87 -6.80 -2.79
CA PRO A 58 -6.01 -7.52 -1.51
C PRO A 58 -4.68 -8.01 -0.91
N ARG A 59 -3.57 -7.88 -1.64
CA ARG A 59 -2.23 -8.32 -1.22
C ARG A 59 -1.32 -7.13 -0.97
N VAL A 60 -0.33 -7.35 -0.10
CA VAL A 60 0.80 -6.43 0.09
C VAL A 60 1.72 -6.51 -1.13
N GLU A 61 2.15 -5.36 -1.63
CA GLU A 61 3.11 -5.27 -2.73
C GLU A 61 4.40 -4.62 -2.25
N ILE A 62 5.54 -5.15 -2.67
CA ILE A 62 6.85 -4.55 -2.42
C ILE A 62 7.47 -4.24 -3.77
N ILE A 63 7.74 -2.97 -4.04
CA ILE A 63 8.31 -2.50 -5.30
C ILE A 63 9.71 -1.95 -5.03
N ALA A 64 10.70 -2.55 -5.67
CA ALA A 64 12.09 -2.13 -5.67
C ALA A 64 12.41 -1.35 -6.93
N THR A 65 13.05 -0.19 -6.81
CA THR A 65 13.60 0.58 -7.93
C THR A 65 15.12 0.43 -7.93
N MET A 66 15.69 0.00 -9.05
CA MET A 66 17.12 -0.29 -9.20
C MET A 66 17.90 0.94 -9.67
N LYS A 67 19.03 1.26 -9.03
CA LYS A 67 19.87 2.44 -9.38
C LYS A 67 20.48 2.39 -10.78
N LYS A 68 20.76 1.19 -11.30
CA LYS A 68 21.51 1.04 -12.55
C LYS A 68 20.72 1.50 -13.77
N ASN A 69 19.42 1.25 -13.78
CA ASN A 69 18.55 1.41 -14.94
C ASN A 69 17.16 1.98 -14.59
N GLY A 70 16.90 2.31 -13.32
CA GLY A 70 15.57 2.73 -12.85
C GLY A 70 14.51 1.62 -12.89
N GLU A 71 14.91 0.37 -13.11
CA GLU A 71 13.97 -0.74 -13.29
C GLU A 71 13.18 -0.99 -12.01
N LYS A 72 11.86 -1.17 -12.18
CA LYS A 72 10.94 -1.48 -11.11
C LYS A 72 10.71 -2.99 -11.05
N ILE A 73 11.10 -3.59 -9.94
CA ILE A 73 10.99 -5.02 -9.69
C ILE A 73 10.04 -5.22 -8.51
N CYS A 74 9.00 -6.03 -8.72
CA CYS A 74 8.10 -6.43 -7.65
C CYS A 74 8.67 -7.63 -6.90
N LEU A 75 8.69 -7.55 -5.57
CA LEU A 75 9.30 -8.54 -4.69
C LEU A 75 8.22 -9.27 -3.89
N ASN A 76 8.48 -10.56 -3.63
CA ASN A 76 7.57 -11.39 -2.84
C ASN A 76 7.64 -11.02 -1.34
N PRO A 77 6.56 -10.53 -0.72
CA PRO A 77 6.54 -10.19 0.71
C PRO A 77 6.70 -11.40 1.63
N GLU A 78 6.37 -12.61 1.17
CA GLU A 78 6.45 -13.82 1.99
C GLU A 78 7.86 -14.40 2.05
N SER A 79 8.71 -14.07 1.08
CA SER A 79 10.07 -14.59 0.97
C SER A 79 10.95 -14.17 2.15
N LYS A 80 11.57 -15.16 2.81
CA LYS A 80 12.51 -14.96 3.93
C LYS A 80 13.69 -14.07 3.52
N ILE A 81 14.16 -14.20 2.28
CA ILE A 81 15.26 -13.40 1.73
C ILE A 81 14.87 -11.93 1.66
N ILE A 82 13.67 -11.63 1.14
CA ILE A 82 13.15 -10.26 1.03
C ILE A 82 12.96 -9.63 2.41
N LYS A 83 12.42 -10.39 3.38
CA LYS A 83 12.30 -9.93 4.78
C LYS A 83 13.66 -9.57 5.39
N ASN A 84 14.70 -10.36 5.12
CA ASN A 84 16.05 -10.09 5.60
C ASN A 84 16.67 -8.86 4.93
N ILE A 85 16.45 -8.67 3.63
CA ILE A 85 16.87 -7.47 2.89
C ILE A 85 16.19 -6.22 3.49
N LEU A 86 14.88 -6.27 3.74
CA LEU A 86 14.13 -5.18 4.35
C LEU A 86 14.71 -4.79 5.72
N LYS A 87 15.00 -5.79 6.55
CA LYS A 87 15.67 -5.60 7.86
C LYS A 87 17.05 -4.98 7.70
N ALA A 88 17.84 -5.43 6.74
CA ALA A 88 19.18 -4.89 6.49
C ALA A 88 19.15 -3.43 6.01
N ILE A 89 18.13 -3.04 5.24
CA ILE A 89 17.94 -1.64 4.80
C ILE A 89 17.53 -0.76 5.99
N ASN A 90 16.56 -1.21 6.79
CA ASN A 90 16.12 -0.50 7.99
C ASN A 90 17.22 -0.38 9.05
N LYS A 91 18.14 -1.36 9.13
CA LYS A 91 19.30 -1.29 10.02
C LYS A 91 20.29 -0.20 9.58
N LYS A 92 20.48 -0.02 8.27
CA LYS A 92 21.40 0.99 7.73
C LYS A 92 20.91 2.42 7.95
N SER A 93 19.59 2.67 7.88
CA SER A 93 19.04 4.00 8.16
C SER A 93 19.15 4.41 9.65
N ALA A 94 19.53 3.47 10.53
CA ALA A 94 19.77 3.71 11.95
C ALA A 94 21.26 3.70 12.36
N THR A 95 22.21 3.74 11.41
CA THR A 95 23.65 3.75 11.74
C THR A 95 24.29 5.09 11.35
N MET A 96 24.73 5.89 12.33
CA MET A 96 25.63 7.02 12.06
C MET A 96 26.97 6.51 11.51
N LYS A 97 27.70 7.36 10.77
CA LYS A 97 28.88 7.05 9.92
C LYS A 97 30.06 6.29 10.59
N ASN A 98 29.98 5.92 11.86
CA ASN A 98 31.11 5.35 12.61
C ASN A 98 31.01 3.84 12.93
N GLY A 99 30.11 3.09 12.28
CA GLY A 99 30.11 1.62 12.35
C GLY A 99 29.66 1.01 13.69
N THR A 100 29.44 1.80 14.74
CA THR A 100 28.83 1.35 16.00
C THR A 100 27.31 1.49 15.92
N GLN A 101 26.58 0.40 16.18
CA GLN A 101 25.13 0.47 16.38
C GLN A 101 24.85 1.08 17.76
N THR A 102 24.61 2.39 17.81
CA THR A 102 24.17 3.06 19.04
C THR A 102 22.63 3.05 19.08
N CYS A 103 22.04 2.49 20.13
CA CYS A 103 20.63 2.68 20.40
C CYS A 103 20.40 4.17 20.66
N LEU A 104 19.52 4.79 19.89
CA LEU A 104 19.13 6.18 20.10
C LEU A 104 18.48 6.30 21.47
N ASN A 105 18.97 7.21 22.31
CA ASN A 105 18.33 7.51 23.59
C ASN A 105 16.94 8.11 23.31
N PRO A 106 15.84 7.43 23.67
CA PRO A 106 14.47 7.91 23.40
C PRO A 106 14.15 9.23 24.11
N ASP A 107 14.90 9.57 25.15
CA ASP A 107 14.72 10.83 25.87
C ASP A 107 15.51 12.01 25.29
N SER A 108 16.36 11.77 24.30
CA SER A 108 17.05 12.84 23.58
C SER A 108 16.05 13.72 22.84
N THR A 109 16.21 15.04 23.01
CA THR A 109 15.41 16.07 22.31
C THR A 109 15.42 15.87 20.79
N ASN A 110 16.56 15.43 20.23
CA ASN A 110 16.71 15.18 18.80
C ASN A 110 15.91 13.96 18.35
N VAL A 111 15.87 12.91 19.17
CA VAL A 111 15.12 11.68 18.90
C VAL A 111 13.62 11.95 19.03
N LYS A 112 13.19 12.69 20.06
CA LYS A 112 11.79 13.12 20.21
C LYS A 112 11.32 13.96 19.03
N LYS A 113 12.15 14.87 18.52
CA LYS A 113 11.84 15.67 17.32
C LYS A 113 11.71 14.79 16.07
N LEU A 114 12.61 13.81 15.91
CA LEU A 114 12.59 12.87 14.80
C LEU A 114 11.37 11.94 14.84
N MET A 115 10.99 11.45 16.02
CA MET A 115 9.78 10.64 16.22
C MET A 115 8.51 11.44 15.92
N LYS A 116 8.42 12.69 16.39
CA LYS A 116 7.28 13.58 16.09
C LYS A 116 7.16 13.87 14.60
N GLU A 117 8.28 14.11 13.91
CA GLU A 117 8.29 14.31 12.46
C GLU A 117 7.84 13.05 11.72
N TRP A 118 8.27 11.87 12.18
CA TRP A 118 7.87 10.60 11.61
C TRP A 118 6.38 10.29 11.82
N GLU A 119 5.85 10.57 13.02
CA GLU A 119 4.41 10.47 13.32
C GLU A 119 3.57 11.38 12.41
N LYS A 120 4.05 12.60 12.14
CA LYS A 120 3.39 13.52 11.20
C LYS A 120 3.33 12.97 9.78
N GLN A 121 4.45 12.42 9.27
CA GLN A 121 4.49 11.80 7.94
C GLN A 121 3.59 10.56 7.83
N VAL A 122 3.47 9.79 8.91
CA VAL A 122 2.55 8.65 8.98
C VAL A 122 1.09 9.12 9.02
N GLY A 123 0.80 10.21 9.73
CA GLY A 123 -0.53 10.84 9.77
C GLY A 123 -0.99 11.33 8.41
N GLU A 124 -0.16 12.06 7.68
CA GLU A 124 -0.47 12.57 6.33
C GLU A 124 -0.71 11.42 5.33
N LYS A 125 0.06 10.33 5.41
CA LYS A 125 -0.18 9.13 4.60
C LYS A 125 -1.49 8.42 4.96
N LYS A 126 -1.86 8.38 6.24
CA LYS A 126 -3.14 7.80 6.69
C LYS A 126 -4.32 8.65 6.22
N GLU A 127 -4.23 9.97 6.30
CA GLU A 127 -5.24 10.90 5.79
C GLU A 127 -5.44 10.74 4.27
N GLN A 128 -4.36 10.68 3.48
CA GLN A 128 -4.43 10.41 2.04
C GLN A 128 -5.08 9.06 1.72
N PHE A 129 -4.73 8.03 2.48
CA PHE A 129 -5.36 6.71 2.34
C PHE A 129 -6.84 6.74 2.69
N PHE A 130 -7.23 7.46 3.75
CA PHE A 130 -8.63 7.60 4.17
C PHE A 130 -9.47 8.41 3.16
N PHE A 131 -8.90 9.47 2.59
CA PHE A 131 -9.55 10.26 1.54
C PHE A 131 -9.76 9.44 0.27
N SER A 132 -8.80 8.57 -0.09
CA SER A 132 -8.92 7.65 -1.22
C SER A 132 -9.95 6.52 -0.99
N LEU A 133 -10.37 6.26 0.25
CA LEU A 133 -11.40 5.27 0.57
C LEU A 133 -12.82 5.85 0.57
N ARG A 134 -12.94 7.18 0.67
CA ARG A 134 -14.22 7.90 0.74
C ARG A 134 -14.76 8.32 -0.63
N ASN A 135 -13.95 8.23 -1.69
CA ASN A 135 -14.28 8.62 -3.05
C ASN A 135 -14.47 7.41 -3.98
#